data_AF-A0A6J6QMR4-F1
#
_entry.id   AF-A0A6J6QMR4-F1
#
_cell.length_a   1.000
_cell.length_b   1.000
_cell.length_c   1.000
_cell.angle_alpha   90.00
_cell.angle_beta   90.00
_cell.angle_gamma   90.00
#
_symmetry.space_group_name_H-M   'P 1'
#
loop_
_entity.id
_entity.type
_entity.pdbx_description
1 polymer ?
#
loop_
_entity_poly.entity_id
_entity_poly.type
_entity_poly.pdbx_seq_one_letter_code
_entity_poly.pdbx_strand_id
1 'polypeptide(L)' 'MTILIDEALNDYDVVWAAAGHPHSVYPTTYAELIKCTGAKPMVIGD' A
#
# COMPACT_ATOMS: atom_id res chain seq x y z
N MET A 1 -8.96 14.43 2.77
CA MET A 1 -8.61 13.33 1.87
C MET A 1 -8.63 12.06 2.69
N THR A 2 -9.34 11.03 2.27
CA THR A 2 -9.34 9.72 2.94
C THR A 2 -8.53 8.77 2.08
N ILE A 3 -7.52 8.12 2.66
CA ILE A 3 -6.71 7.10 2.01
C ILE A 3 -7.05 5.77 2.68
N LEU A 4 -7.40 4.77 1.86
CA LEU A 4 -7.68 3.41 2.30
C LEU A 4 -6.58 2.49 1.80
N ILE A 5 -6.27 1.46 2.58
CA ILE A 5 -5.34 0.41 2.18
C ILE A 5 -5.98 -0.95 2.45
N ASP A 6 -5.85 -1.86 1.49
CA ASP A 6 -6.36 -3.22 1.61
C ASP A 6 -5.53 -4.03 2.61
N GLU A 7 -6.20 -4.69 3.55
CA GLU A 7 -5.57 -5.54 4.56
C GLU A 7 -4.86 -6.76 3.94
N ALA A 8 -5.31 -7.25 2.78
CA ALA A 8 -4.67 -8.36 2.08
C ALA A 8 -3.20 -8.09 1.71
N LEU A 9 -2.80 -6.81 1.61
CA LEU A 9 -1.40 -6.44 1.34
C LEU A 9 -0.46 -6.79 2.50
N ASN A 10 -0.98 -7.01 3.71
CA ASN A 10 -0.19 -7.36 4.89
C ASN A 10 0.31 -8.82 4.87
N ASP A 11 -0.24 -9.67 4.00
CA ASP A 11 0.18 -11.07 3.84
C ASP A 11 1.51 -11.20 3.07
N TYR A 12 2.02 -10.09 2.52
CA TYR A 12 3.24 -10.05 1.72
C TYR A 12 4.33 -9.23 2.43
N ASP A 13 5.53 -9.80 2.50
CA ASP A 13 6.71 -9.11 3.06
C ASP A 13 7.08 -7.85 2.24
N VAL A 14 6.84 -7.89 0.93
CA VAL A 14 7.13 -6.79 0.00
C VAL A 14 5.94 -6.53 -0.91
N VAL A 15 5.58 -5.25 -1.02
CA VAL A 15 4.59 -4.72 -1.95
C VAL A 15 5.23 -3.69 -2.87
N TRP A 16 4.66 -3.49 -4.06
CA TRP A 16 5.21 -2.59 -5.07
C TRP A 16 4.31 -1.38 -5.28
N ALA A 17 4.79 -0.20 -4.94
CA ALA A 17 4.06 1.05 -5.08
C ALA A 17 4.55 1.84 -6.30
N ALA A 18 3.63 2.57 -6.95
CA ALA A 18 3.96 3.41 -8.10
C ALA A 18 4.91 4.56 -7.70
N ALA A 19 5.94 4.80 -8.50
CA ALA A 19 6.98 5.80 -8.24
C ALA A 19 6.75 7.14 -8.98
N GLY A 20 5.53 7.38 -9.49
CA GLY A 20 5.16 8.62 -10.17
C GLY A 20 5.54 8.72 -11.66
N HIS A 21 5.98 7.62 -12.29
CA HIS A 21 6.18 7.53 -13.74
C HIS A 21 5.51 6.26 -14.30
N PRO A 22 5.02 6.25 -15.55
CA PRO A 22 4.21 5.15 -16.11
C PRO A 22 4.83 3.75 -16.02
N HIS A 23 6.15 3.63 -15.91
CA HIS A 23 6.85 2.34 -15.84
C HIS A 23 7.83 2.26 -14.67
N SER A 24 7.57 2.97 -13.57
CA SER A 24 8.43 2.93 -12.39
C SER A 24 7.64 2.59 -11.14
N VAL A 25 8.16 1.60 -10.42
CA VAL A 25 7.65 1.12 -9.14
C VAL A 25 8.82 0.96 -8.18
N TYR A 26 8.55 1.03 -6.88
CA TYR A 26 9.55 0.77 -5.86
C TYR A 26 9.03 -0.26 -4.85
N PRO A 27 9.91 -1.11 -4.31
CA PRO A 27 9.55 -2.07 -3.28
C PRO A 27 9.40 -1.34 -1.93
N THR A 28 8.40 -1.71 -1.17
CA THR A 28 8.13 -1.20 0.19
C THR A 28 7.33 -2.25 0.97
N THR A 29 6.97 -1.94 2.21
CA THR A 29 6.16 -2.80 3.07
C THR A 29 4.79 -2.20 3.33
N TYR A 30 3.82 -3.04 3.70
CA TYR A 30 2.49 -2.60 4.15
C TYR A 30 2.57 -1.54 5.27
N ALA A 31 3.45 -1.77 6.25
CA ALA A 31 3.65 -0.85 7.38
C ALA A 31 4.22 0.51 6.96
N GLU A 32 5.16 0.54 6.01
CA GLU A 32 5.72 1.78 5.48
C GLU A 32 4.69 2.59 4.71
N LEU A 33 3.85 1.93 3.90
CA LEU A 33 2.76 2.61 3.20
C LEU A 33 1.81 3.30 4.18
N ILE A 34 1.41 2.63 5.25
CA ILE A 34 0.56 3.24 6.29
C ILE A 34 1.27 4.41 6.95
N LYS A 35 2.55 4.24 7.33
CA LYS A 35 3.32 5.30 7.99
C LYS A 35 3.46 6.55 7.12
N CYS A 36 3.66 6.38 5.82
CA CYS A 36 3.85 7.48 4.87
C CYS A 36 2.54 8.17 4.48
N THR A 37 1.42 7.42 4.44
CA THR A 37 0.14 7.94 3.91
C THR A 37 -0.91 8.23 4.97
N GLY A 38 -0.78 7.67 6.18
CA GLY A 38 -1.84 7.66 7.19
C GLY A 38 -3.08 6.87 6.76
N ALA A 39 -2.92 5.92 5.83
CA ALA A 39 -4.03 5.13 5.30
C ALA A 39 -4.75 4.33 6.40
N LYS A 40 -6.08 4.24 6.26
CA LYS A 40 -6.92 3.41 7.12
C LYS A 40 -7.03 2.00 6.51
N PRO A 41 -6.66 0.94 7.24
CA PRO A 41 -6.88 -0.44 6.83
C PRO A 41 -8.37 -0.75 6.62
N MET A 42 -8.67 -1.51 5.57
CA MET A 42 -10.01 -2.00 5.26
C MET A 42 -9.89 -3.27 4.43
N VAL A 43 -10.73 -4.27 4.70
CA VAL A 43 -10.89 -5.45 3.84
C VAL A 43 -11.68 -5.04 2.60
N ILE A 44 -11.12 -5.23 1.40
CA ILE A 44 -11.77 -4.91 0.13
C ILE A 44 -11.92 -6.19 -0.72
N GLY A 45 -13.03 -6.90 -0.56
CA GLY A 45 -13.36 -8.12 -1.30
C GLY A 45 -13.79 -9.28 -0.38
N ASP A 46 -14.50 -10.26 -0.95
CA ASP A 46 -14.85 -11.54 -0.31
C ASP A 46 -13.91 -12.66 -0.77
#